data_AF-A0A1X1L5G1-F1
#
_entry.id   AF-A0A1X1L5G1-F1
#
_cell.length_a   1.000
_cell.length_b   1.000
_cell.length_c   1.000
_cell.angle_alpha   90.00
_cell.angle_beta   90.00
_cell.angle_gamma   90.00
#
_symmetry.space_group_name_H-M   'P 1'
#
loop_
_entity.id
_entity.type
_entity.pdbx_description
1 polymer ?
#
loop_
_entity_poly.entity_id
_entity_poly.type
_entity_poly.pdbx_seq_one_letter_code
_entity_poly.pdbx_strand_id
1 'polypeptide(L)' 'MITDKSFNYLVDQVYEVDKNKNSTPWKAGDELRKDSQTFRVLSAKDNTSNGMQAMAVAPVDKNGNVDYSHVVIAY' A
#
# COMPACT_ATOMS: atom_id res chain seq x y z
N MET A 1 -7.37 -9.62 10.71
CA MET A 1 -6.10 -10.36 10.53
C MET A 1 -5.78 -10.30 9.05
N ILE A 2 -4.55 -9.93 8.71
CA ILE A 2 -4.12 -9.87 7.30
C ILE A 2 -4.15 -11.30 6.74
N THR A 3 -4.64 -11.46 5.52
CA THR A 3 -4.73 -12.76 4.84
C THR A 3 -3.77 -12.82 3.66
N ASP A 4 -3.46 -14.01 3.15
CA ASP A 4 -2.67 -14.19 1.92
C ASP A 4 -3.27 -13.43 0.73
N LYS A 5 -4.61 -13.37 0.65
CA LYS A 5 -5.31 -12.56 -0.36
C LYS A 5 -5.05 -11.06 -0.21
N SER A 6 -4.90 -10.58 1.02
CA SER A 6 -4.55 -9.19 1.30
C SER A 6 -3.11 -8.89 0.85
N PHE A 7 -2.17 -9.81 1.07
CA PHE A 7 -0.79 -9.64 0.59
C PHE A 7 -0.71 -9.59 -0.94
N ASN A 8 -1.36 -10.52 -1.65
CA ASN A 8 -1.41 -10.49 -3.11
C ASN A 8 -2.01 -9.18 -3.64
N TYR A 9 -3.10 -8.72 -3.03
CA TYR A 9 -3.68 -7.43 -3.37
C TYR A 9 -2.69 -6.27 -3.17
N LEU A 10 -1.97 -6.23 -2.05
CA LEU A 10 -1.00 -5.16 -1.78
C LEU A 10 0.15 -5.14 -2.79
N VAL A 11 0.64 -6.31 -3.21
CA VAL A 11 1.65 -6.42 -4.28
C VAL A 11 1.10 -5.88 -5.60
N ASP A 12 -0.14 -6.23 -5.97
CA ASP A 12 -0.76 -5.69 -7.19
C ASP A 12 -0.88 -4.16 -7.13
N GLN A 13 -1.15 -3.58 -5.95
CA GLN A 13 -1.26 -2.13 -5.78
C GLN A 13 0.08 -1.39 -5.95
N VAL A 14 1.23 -2.06 -5.85
CA VAL A 14 2.54 -1.42 -6.01
C VAL A 14 2.71 -0.84 -7.42
N TYR A 15 2.16 -1.49 -8.44
CA TYR A 15 2.22 -1.01 -9.82
C TYR A 15 1.53 0.33 -10.03
N GLU A 16 0.57 0.66 -9.16
CA GLU A 16 -0.18 1.91 -9.17
C GLU A 16 0.59 3.07 -8.51
N VAL A 17 1.79 2.84 -7.98
CA VAL A 17 2.68 3.92 -7.46
C VAL A 17 3.39 4.66 -8.60
N ASP A 18 3.49 4.05 -9.79
CA ASP A 18 4.13 4.64 -10.95
C ASP A 18 3.35 5.84 -11.49
N LYS A 19 3.88 7.03 -11.25
CA LYS A 19 3.28 8.30 -11.68
C LYS A 19 3.21 8.48 -13.19
N ASN A 20 3.97 7.70 -13.97
CA ASN A 20 3.95 7.77 -15.42
C ASN A 20 2.90 6.84 -16.03
N LYS A 21 2.45 5.84 -15.26
CA LYS A 21 1.43 4.86 -15.70
C LYS A 21 0.05 5.13 -15.11
N ASN A 22 0.01 5.69 -13.90
CA ASN A 22 -1.24 6.03 -13.22
C ASN A 22 -1.35 7.55 -13.03
N SER A 23 -2.48 8.13 -13.45
CA SER A 23 -2.81 9.55 -13.28
C SER A 23 -3.02 9.95 -11.81
N THR A 24 -3.32 8.98 -10.94
CA THR A 24 -3.52 9.14 -9.50
C THR A 24 -2.72 8.10 -8.73
N PRO A 25 -1.38 8.23 -8.67
CA PRO A 25 -0.54 7.23 -8.04
C PRO A 25 -0.70 7.23 -6.52
N TRP A 26 -0.51 6.06 -5.91
CA TRP A 26 -0.57 5.93 -4.45
C TRP A 26 0.53 6.73 -3.75
N LYS A 27 0.14 7.42 -2.69
CA LYS A 27 1.00 8.26 -1.86
C LYS A 27 0.71 8.05 -0.38
N ALA A 28 1.65 8.49 0.45
CA ALA A 28 1.50 8.45 1.90
C ALA A 28 0.19 9.14 2.33
N GLY A 29 -0.58 8.47 3.19
CA GLY A 29 -1.88 8.91 3.66
C GLY A 29 -3.08 8.28 2.93
N ASP A 30 -2.89 7.71 1.74
CA ASP A 30 -3.97 7.05 1.02
C ASP A 30 -4.42 5.76 1.73
N GLU A 31 -5.68 5.37 1.47
CA GLU A 31 -6.28 4.17 2.06
C GLU A 31 -6.59 3.13 0.99
N LEU A 32 -6.03 1.94 1.16
CA LEU A 32 -6.30 0.76 0.34
C LEU A 32 -7.34 -0.10 1.06
N ARG A 33 -8.43 -0.43 0.38
CA ARG A 33 -9.52 -1.24 0.94
C ARG A 33 -9.61 -2.57 0.21
N LYS A 34 -9.46 -3.66 0.96
CA LYS A 34 -9.65 -5.02 0.46
C LYS A 34 -10.59 -5.78 1.39
N ASP A 35 -11.77 -6.12 0.87
CA ASP A 35 -12.84 -6.79 1.62
C ASP A 35 -13.17 -6.00 2.90
N SER A 36 -12.99 -6.59 4.09
CA SER A 36 -13.20 -5.93 5.39
C SER A 36 -11.93 -5.35 6.02
N GLN A 37 -10.82 -5.29 5.28
CA GLN A 37 -9.53 -4.81 5.76
C GLN A 37 -9.15 -3.51 5.05
N THR A 38 -8.82 -2.50 5.84
CA THR A 38 -8.28 -1.22 5.35
C THR A 38 -6.80 -1.16 5.69
N PHE A 39 -6.00 -0.61 4.79
CA PHE A 39 -4.59 -0.33 4.96
C PHE A 39 -4.32 1.14 4.67
N ARG A 40 -3.46 1.77 5.47
CA ARG A 40 -2.93 3.11 5.23
C ARG A 40 -1.59 3.00 4.55
N VAL A 41 -1.41 3.73 3.45
CA VAL A 41 -0.09 3.91 2.85
C VAL A 41 0.75 4.80 3.76
N LEU A 42 1.85 4.26 4.28
CA LEU A 42 2.80 5.01 5.11
C LEU A 42 3.82 5.74 4.23
N SER A 43 4.27 5.08 3.17
CA SER A 43 5.21 5.63 2.19
C SER A 43 5.08 4.86 0.89
N ALA A 44 5.25 5.56 -0.23
CA ALA A 44 5.28 4.97 -1.56
C ALA A 44 6.47 5.55 -2.31
N LYS A 45 7.18 4.71 -3.06
CA LYS A 45 8.37 5.11 -3.80
C LYS A 45 8.36 4.47 -5.18
N ASP A 46 8.41 5.34 -6.19
CA ASP A 46 8.69 5.01 -7.58
C ASP A 46 10.08 5.56 -7.92
N ASN A 47 11.03 4.65 -8.13
CA ASN A 47 12.37 4.99 -8.60
C ASN A 47 12.48 4.64 -10.09
N THR A 48 12.17 5.63 -10.92
CA THR A 48 12.19 5.50 -12.39
C THR A 48 13.59 5.19 -12.96
N SER A 49 14.67 5.45 -12.21
CA SER A 49 16.04 5.18 -12.67
C SER A 49 16.37 3.69 -12.73
N ASN A 50 15.76 2.88 -11.86
CA ASN A 50 15.96 1.43 -11.81
C ASN A 50 14.64 0.64 -11.92
N GLY A 51 13.52 1.32 -12.17
CA GLY A 51 12.20 0.71 -12.29
C GLY A 51 11.61 0.17 -10.99
N MET A 52 12.20 0.49 -9.83
CA MET A 52 11.70 0.01 -8.54
C MET A 52 10.42 0.73 -8.17
N GLN A 53 9.41 -0.05 -7.82
CA GLN A 53 8.15 0.42 -7.26
C GLN A 53 7.99 -0.29 -5.92
N ALA A 54 7.72 0.47 -4.86
CA ALA A 54 7.56 -0.09 -3.53
C ALA A 54 6.60 0.74 -2.69
N MET A 55 5.90 0.07 -1.78
CA MET A 55 4.93 0.68 -0.90
C MET A 55 5.00 0.07 0.50
N ALA A 56 5.08 0.93 1.51
CA ALA A 56 4.92 0.55 2.91
C ALA A 56 3.49 0.85 3.35
N VAL A 57 2.82 -0.14 3.93
CA VAL A 57 1.45 -0.01 4.42
C VAL A 57 1.30 -0.56 5.84
N ALA A 58 0.29 -0.09 6.55
CA ALA A 58 -0.11 -0.64 7.85
C ALA A 58 -1.63 -0.82 7.90
N PRO A 59 -2.13 -1.88 8.57
CA PRO A 59 -3.57 -2.08 8.71
C PRO A 59 -4.18 -0.97 9.58
N VAL A 60 -5.43 -0.65 9.28
CA VAL A 60 -6.23 0.32 10.01
C VAL A 60 -7.32 -0.41 10.78
N ASP A 61 -7.49 -0.07 12.05
CA ASP A 61 -8.54 -0.62 12.89
C ASP A 61 -9.93 -0.05 12.53
N LYS A 62 -10.98 -0.57 13.18
CA LYS A 62 -12.35 -0.11 12.94
C LYS A 62 -12.61 1.34 13.37
N ASN A 63 -11.74 1.90 14.19
CA ASN A 63 -11.82 3.27 14.70
C ASN A 63 -10.97 4.26 13.86
N GLY A 64 -10.27 3.79 12.83
CA GLY A 64 -9.42 4.61 11.97
C GLY A 64 -7.98 4.76 12.46
N ASN A 65 -7.58 4.05 13.53
CA ASN A 65 -6.21 4.07 14.02
C ASN A 65 -5.33 3.15 13.19
N VAL A 66 -4.13 3.64 12.86
CA VAL A 66 -3.14 2.88 12.13
C VAL A 66 -2.36 1.99 13.10
N ASP A 67 -2.30 0.69 12.82
CA ASP A 67 -1.51 -0.26 13.60
C ASP A 67 -0.08 -0.35 13.06
N TYR A 68 0.81 0.46 13.63
CA TYR A 68 2.23 0.50 13.29
C TYR A 68 3.03 -0.71 13.78
N SER A 69 2.44 -1.62 14.58
CA SER A 69 3.12 -2.85 14.99
C SER A 69 3.20 -3.88 13.85
N HIS A 70 2.37 -3.72 12.81
CA HIS A 70 2.31 -4.59 11.64
C HIS A 70 2.50 -3.81 10.34
N VAL A 71 3.73 -3.37 10.09
CA VAL A 71 4.09 -2.73 8.81
C VAL A 71 4.41 -3.80 7.77
N VAL A 72 3.80 -3.67 6.58
CA VAL A 72 4.04 -4.52 5.42
C VAL A 72 4.73 -3.67 4.35
N ILE A 73 5.81 -4.20 3.78
CA ILE A 73 6.50 -3.60 2.64
C ILE A 73 6.24 -4.47 1.42
N ALA A 74 5.54 -3.93 0.43
CA ALA A 74 5.26 -4.56 -0.85
C ALA A 74 6.13 -3.95 -1.95
N TYR A 75 6.60 -4.78 -2.87
CA TYR A 75 7.43 -4.42 -4.04
C TYR A 75 7.22 -5.43 -5.17
#